data_AF-A0A8D2F732-F1
#
_entry.id   AF-A0A8D2F732-F1
#
_cell.length_a   1.000
_cell.length_b   1.000
_cell.length_c   1.000
_cell.angle_alpha   90.00
_cell.angle_beta   90.00
_cell.angle_gamma   90.00
#
_symmetry.space_group_name_H-M   'P 1'
#
loop_
_entity.id
_entity.type
_entity.pdbx_description
1 polymer ?
#
loop_
_entity_poly.entity_id
_entity_poly.type
_entity_poly.pdbx_seq_one_letter_code
_entity_poly.pdbx_strand_id
1 'polypeptide(L)'
;MLFEEAFVHLKPQVCLPLWISWAEWSEGAKSQEDTEAVFKKALLAVIGADSVTLKNKYLDWAYRSGGYRKARAVFKSLQESRPFSVDFFRKMIQFEKEQESCNMANIREYYERALREFGSTDSDLWMDYMKEELNHPLGRPENCGQIYWRAMKMLQGESAEAFVAKHAMHQTGHL
;
A
#
# COMPACT_ATOMS: atom_id res chain seq x y z
N MET A 1 -3.33 -22.58 23.57
CA MET A 1 -4.30 -22.14 22.53
C MET A 1 -3.92 -22.91 21.27
N LEU A 2 -4.88 -23.57 20.62
CA LEU A 2 -4.65 -24.50 19.50
C LEU A 2 -3.68 -23.98 18.41
N PHE A 3 -3.71 -22.68 18.09
CA PHE A 3 -2.79 -22.06 17.13
C PHE A 3 -1.35 -21.99 17.62
N GLU A 4 -1.12 -21.71 18.90
CA GLU A 4 0.22 -21.68 19.50
C GLU A 4 0.84 -23.07 19.59
N GLU A 5 0.01 -24.08 19.89
CA GLU A 5 0.41 -25.48 19.88
C GLU A 5 0.80 -25.95 18.46
N ALA A 6 0.10 -25.48 17.43
CA ALA A 6 0.48 -25.77 16.04
C ALA A 6 1.87 -25.23 15.68
N PHE A 7 2.27 -24.07 16.21
CA PHE A 7 3.62 -23.51 16.01
C PHE A 7 4.73 -24.24 16.78
N VAL A 8 4.39 -25.16 17.69
CA VAL A 8 5.38 -26.09 18.28
C VAL A 8 5.84 -27.11 17.23
N HIS A 9 4.96 -27.48 16.30
CA HIS A 9 5.22 -28.48 15.26
C HIS A 9 5.55 -27.87 13.89
N LEU A 10 5.20 -26.60 13.68
CA LEU A 10 5.34 -25.90 12.42
C LEU A 10 6.26 -24.69 12.57
N LYS A 11 7.13 -24.45 11.59
CA LYS A 11 8.03 -23.30 11.58
C LYS A 11 7.23 -22.00 11.36
N PRO A 12 7.16 -21.08 12.34
CA PRO A 12 6.34 -19.88 12.22
C PRO A 12 6.72 -18.97 11.05
N GLN A 13 7.97 -19.03 10.59
CA GLN A 13 8.48 -18.17 9.52
C GLN A 13 7.93 -18.52 8.13
N VAL A 14 7.44 -19.74 7.94
CA VAL A 14 6.98 -20.26 6.64
C VAL A 14 5.50 -20.63 6.62
N CYS A 15 4.82 -20.45 7.75
CA CYS A 15 3.41 -20.82 7.91
C CYS A 15 2.50 -19.59 7.83
N LEU A 16 2.64 -18.82 6.75
CA LEU A 16 1.76 -17.69 6.43
C LEU A 16 0.26 -18.05 6.51
N PRO A 17 -0.22 -19.19 5.96
CA PRO A 17 -1.64 -19.55 6.05
C PRO A 17 -2.13 -19.69 7.49
N LEU A 18 -1.30 -20.23 8.39
CA LEU A 18 -1.68 -20.41 9.79
C LEU A 18 -1.80 -19.06 10.52
N TRP A 19 -0.89 -18.12 10.24
CA TRP A 19 -0.99 -16.75 10.77
C TRP A 19 -2.24 -16.03 10.28
N ILE A 20 -2.58 -16.18 9.00
CA ILE A 20 -3.79 -15.61 8.41
C ILE A 20 -5.03 -16.20 9.09
N SER A 21 -5.11 -17.52 9.22
CA SER A 21 -6.24 -18.19 9.88
C SER A 21 -6.37 -17.80 11.35
N TRP A 22 -5.25 -17.61 12.06
CA TRP A 22 -5.28 -17.14 13.44
C TRP A 22 -5.83 -15.71 13.52
N ALA A 23 -5.37 -14.80 12.65
CA ALA A 23 -5.86 -13.42 12.61
C ALA A 23 -7.36 -13.36 12.24
N GLU A 24 -7.80 -14.13 11.25
CA GLU A 24 -9.21 -14.18 10.84
C GLU A 24 -10.12 -14.77 11.95
N TRP A 25 -9.62 -15.77 12.68
CA TRP A 25 -10.34 -16.29 13.84
C TRP A 25 -10.40 -15.28 14.99
N SER A 26 -9.31 -14.57 15.29
CA SER A 26 -9.30 -13.56 16.36
C SER A 26 -10.21 -12.38 16.03
N GLU A 27 -10.33 -11.98 14.77
CA GLU A 27 -11.29 -10.96 14.32
C GLU A 27 -12.74 -11.28 14.73
N GLY A 28 -13.15 -12.55 14.66
CA GLY A 28 -14.51 -12.98 15.00
C GLY A 28 -14.71 -13.43 16.46
N ALA A 29 -13.64 -13.84 17.14
CA ALA A 29 -13.73 -14.49 18.45
C ALA A 29 -13.09 -13.71 19.61
N LYS A 30 -12.32 -12.65 19.33
CA LYS A 30 -11.51 -11.92 20.31
C LYS A 30 -11.68 -10.40 20.20
N SER A 31 -11.02 -9.67 21.11
CA SER A 31 -11.00 -8.21 21.06
C SER A 31 -10.15 -7.69 19.88
N GLN A 32 -10.28 -6.40 19.58
CA GLN A 32 -9.45 -5.77 18.56
C GLN A 32 -7.97 -5.76 18.98
N GLU A 33 -7.69 -5.62 20.27
CA GLU A 33 -6.34 -5.61 20.85
C GLU A 33 -5.67 -6.97 20.69
N ASP A 34 -6.41 -8.05 20.96
CA ASP A 34 -5.93 -9.42 20.77
C ASP A 34 -5.61 -9.70 19.30
N THR A 35 -6.50 -9.25 18.40
CA THR A 35 -6.30 -9.38 16.95
C THR A 35 -5.06 -8.61 16.48
N GLU A 36 -4.87 -7.39 16.99
CA GLU A 36 -3.68 -6.59 16.70
C GLU A 36 -2.40 -7.28 17.17
N ALA A 37 -2.43 -7.90 18.36
CA ALA A 37 -1.30 -8.64 18.91
C ALA A 37 -0.93 -9.83 18.01
N VAL A 38 -1.91 -10.53 17.42
CA VAL A 38 -1.66 -11.61 16.46
C VAL A 38 -0.95 -11.06 15.21
N PHE A 39 -1.43 -9.96 14.62
CA PHE A 39 -0.78 -9.35 13.45
C PHE A 39 0.65 -8.90 13.74
N LYS A 40 0.88 -8.25 14.89
CA LYS A 40 2.24 -7.83 15.31
C LYS A 40 3.16 -9.03 15.50
N LYS A 41 2.67 -10.10 16.13
CA LYS A 41 3.43 -11.36 16.32
C LYS A 41 3.75 -12.02 14.97
N ALA A 42 2.79 -12.05 14.05
CA ALA A 42 2.95 -12.61 12.70
C ALA A 42 4.03 -11.86 11.91
N LEU A 43 4.03 -10.52 11.97
CA LEU A 43 5.00 -9.67 11.26
C LEU A 43 6.43 -9.78 11.81
N LEU A 44 6.60 -10.13 13.08
CA LEU A 44 7.91 -10.44 13.65
C LEU A 44 8.40 -11.83 13.25
N ALA A 45 7.48 -12.78 13.03
CA ALA A 45 7.80 -14.16 12.71
C ALA A 45 8.06 -14.38 11.21
N VAL A 46 7.27 -13.76 10.34
CA VAL A 46 7.29 -13.99 8.89
C VAL A 46 8.18 -12.97 8.18
N ILE A 47 9.10 -13.46 7.35
CA ILE A 47 10.13 -12.64 6.68
C ILE A 47 9.96 -12.74 5.15
N GLY A 48 10.43 -11.75 4.42
CA GLY A 48 10.50 -11.78 2.95
C GLY A 48 9.14 -11.54 2.30
N ALA A 49 8.86 -12.25 1.21
CA ALA A 49 7.65 -12.05 0.40
C ALA A 49 6.36 -12.27 1.18
N ASP A 50 6.32 -13.27 2.07
CA ASP A 50 5.14 -13.59 2.88
C ASP A 50 4.77 -12.46 3.85
N SER A 51 5.76 -11.67 4.28
CA SER A 51 5.52 -10.50 5.13
C SER A 51 4.71 -9.42 4.41
N VAL A 52 4.78 -9.34 3.07
CA VAL A 52 4.02 -8.38 2.26
C VAL A 52 2.53 -8.67 2.34
N THR A 53 2.15 -9.95 2.23
CA THR A 53 0.75 -10.39 2.36
C THR A 53 0.19 -10.05 3.73
N LEU A 54 0.97 -10.25 4.79
CA LEU A 54 0.55 -9.89 6.15
C LEU A 54 0.39 -8.39 6.33
N LYS A 55 1.29 -7.56 5.81
CA LYS A 55 1.17 -6.09 5.89
C LYS A 55 -0.11 -5.60 5.22
N ASN A 56 -0.44 -6.16 4.05
CA ASN A 56 -1.67 -5.85 3.35
C ASN A 56 -2.92 -6.24 4.15
N LYS A 57 -2.98 -7.47 4.67
CA LYS A 57 -4.09 -7.93 5.51
C LYS A 57 -4.22 -7.12 6.80
N TYR A 58 -3.10 -6.77 7.42
CA TYR A 58 -3.09 -5.97 8.64
C TYR A 58 -3.62 -4.55 8.39
N LEU A 59 -3.24 -3.94 7.26
CA LEU A 59 -3.74 -2.63 6.86
C LEU A 59 -5.25 -2.66 6.57
N ASP A 60 -5.73 -3.68 5.85
CA ASP A 60 -7.17 -3.87 5.57
C ASP A 60 -7.97 -4.08 6.87
N TRP A 61 -7.48 -4.92 7.77
CA TRP A 61 -8.09 -5.11 9.08
C TRP A 61 -8.14 -3.81 9.87
N ALA A 62 -7.03 -3.07 9.94
CA ALA A 62 -6.96 -1.81 10.67
C ALA A 62 -7.98 -0.79 10.15
N TYR A 63 -8.16 -0.73 8.83
CA TYR A 63 -9.19 0.11 8.21
C TYR A 63 -10.61 -0.34 8.58
N ARG A 64 -10.91 -1.64 8.47
CA ARG A 64 -12.24 -2.18 8.82
C ARG A 64 -12.57 -2.01 10.31
N SER A 65 -11.59 -2.14 11.21
CA SER A 65 -11.83 -2.17 12.66
C SER A 65 -11.81 -0.79 13.31
N GLY A 66 -11.06 0.16 12.76
CA GLY A 66 -10.83 1.49 13.35
C GLY A 66 -10.78 2.64 12.35
N GLY A 67 -11.21 2.40 11.12
CA GLY A 67 -11.24 3.40 10.05
C GLY A 67 -9.86 3.87 9.61
N TYR A 68 -9.86 4.97 8.87
CA TYR A 68 -8.65 5.58 8.31
C TYR A 68 -7.60 5.94 9.37
N ARG A 69 -8.01 6.42 10.56
CA ARG A 69 -7.07 6.80 11.62
C ARG A 69 -6.20 5.62 12.06
N LYS A 70 -6.81 4.44 12.24
CA LYS A 70 -6.10 3.23 12.63
C LYS A 70 -5.25 2.70 11.47
N ALA A 71 -5.79 2.68 10.25
CA ALA A 71 -5.03 2.31 9.05
C ALA A 71 -3.77 3.16 8.87
N ARG A 72 -3.87 4.49 9.06
CA ARG A 72 -2.73 5.42 9.00
C ARG A 72 -1.69 5.15 10.08
N ALA A 73 -2.12 4.83 11.30
CA ALA A 73 -1.19 4.47 12.39
C ALA A 73 -0.43 3.18 12.06
N VAL A 74 -1.14 2.17 11.54
CA VAL A 74 -0.54 0.91 11.07
C VAL A 74 0.43 1.17 9.92
N PHE A 75 0.02 1.92 8.89
CA PHE A 75 0.88 2.30 7.77
C PHE A 75 2.18 2.95 8.23
N LYS A 76 2.11 3.92 9.16
CA LYS A 76 3.28 4.57 9.75
C LYS A 76 4.18 3.59 10.52
N SER A 77 3.59 2.64 11.25
CA SER A 77 4.38 1.63 11.97
C SER A 77 5.10 0.66 11.04
N LEU A 78 4.55 0.42 9.84
CA LEU A 78 5.10 -0.51 8.86
C LEU A 78 6.05 0.15 7.86
N GLN A 79 6.11 1.48 7.79
CA GLN A 79 6.77 2.23 6.71
C GLN A 79 8.28 1.98 6.55
N GLU A 80 8.95 1.43 7.57
CA GLU A 80 10.38 1.05 7.52
C GLU A 80 10.59 -0.46 7.38
N SER A 81 9.51 -1.24 7.46
CA SER A 81 9.56 -2.71 7.38
C SER A 81 9.52 -3.16 5.92
N ARG A 82 10.66 -3.25 5.25
CA ARG A 82 10.75 -3.82 3.90
C ARG A 82 10.63 -5.36 3.94
N PRO A 83 10.21 -6.02 2.83
CA PRO A 83 9.77 -5.45 1.55
C PRO A 83 8.32 -4.92 1.56
N PHE A 84 7.99 -4.05 0.60
CA PHE A 84 6.64 -3.53 0.36
C PHE A 84 6.04 -4.09 -0.93
N SER A 85 4.74 -3.87 -1.12
CA SER A 85 4.07 -4.00 -2.43
C SER A 85 3.55 -2.63 -2.86
N VAL A 86 3.39 -2.43 -4.17
CA VAL A 86 2.71 -1.24 -4.68
C VAL A 86 1.28 -1.17 -4.15
N ASP A 87 0.60 -2.31 -4.04
CA ASP A 87 -0.76 -2.43 -3.52
C ASP A 87 -0.91 -1.90 -2.10
N PHE A 88 0.12 -2.06 -1.26
CA PHE A 88 0.14 -1.51 0.09
C PHE A 88 0.00 0.02 0.09
N PHE A 89 0.66 0.70 -0.84
CA PHE A 89 0.54 2.16 -1.02
C PHE A 89 -0.76 2.54 -1.70
N ARG A 90 -1.16 1.83 -2.76
CA ARG A 90 -2.44 2.08 -3.48
C ARG A 90 -3.64 1.97 -2.54
N LYS A 91 -3.65 1.00 -1.62
CA LYS A 91 -4.70 0.88 -0.59
C LYS A 91 -4.74 2.07 0.34
N MET A 92 -3.59 2.54 0.82
CA MET A 92 -3.54 3.72 1.70
C MET A 92 -4.05 4.98 0.98
N ILE A 93 -3.73 5.14 -0.31
CA ILE A 93 -4.27 6.22 -1.15
C ILE A 93 -5.78 6.08 -1.30
N GLN A 94 -6.28 4.87 -1.57
CA GLN A 94 -7.71 4.60 -1.68
C GLN A 94 -8.45 4.93 -0.38
N PHE A 95 -7.91 4.54 0.78
CA PHE A 95 -8.49 4.87 2.08
C PHE A 95 -8.53 6.38 2.34
N GLU A 96 -7.50 7.13 1.92
CA GLU A 96 -7.52 8.59 1.98
C GLU A 96 -8.61 9.20 1.10
N LYS A 97 -8.77 8.69 -0.11
CA LYS A 97 -9.77 9.15 -1.09
C LYS A 97 -11.22 8.88 -0.65
N GLU A 98 -11.43 7.85 0.15
CA GLU A 98 -12.73 7.53 0.74
C GLU A 98 -13.13 8.44 1.92
N GLN A 99 -12.21 9.27 2.43
CA GLN A 99 -12.53 10.19 3.51
C GLN A 99 -13.29 11.42 2.98
N GLU A 100 -14.30 11.89 3.72
CA GLU A 100 -15.03 13.13 3.40
C GLU A 100 -14.08 14.33 3.29
N SER A 101 -13.06 14.39 4.14
CA SER A 101 -12.00 15.40 4.14
C SER A 101 -10.75 14.92 3.40
N CYS A 102 -10.92 14.27 2.25
CA CYS A 102 -9.82 13.76 1.42
C CYS A 102 -8.67 14.78 1.30
N ASN A 103 -7.50 14.42 1.84
CA ASN A 103 -6.37 15.34 1.93
C ASN A 103 -5.34 15.06 0.83
N MET A 104 -5.32 15.93 -0.17
CA MET A 104 -4.38 15.84 -1.28
C MET A 104 -2.90 15.83 -0.84
N ALA A 105 -2.55 16.45 0.29
CA ALA A 105 -1.18 16.40 0.79
C ALA A 105 -0.77 14.98 1.24
N ASN A 106 -1.70 14.24 1.87
CA ASN A 106 -1.46 12.85 2.23
C ASN A 106 -1.38 11.97 0.97
N ILE A 107 -2.26 12.18 -0.01
CA ILE A 107 -2.22 11.46 -1.30
C ILE A 107 -0.86 11.63 -1.96
N ARG A 108 -0.38 12.89 -2.10
CA ARG A 108 0.96 13.19 -2.62
C ARG A 108 2.05 12.46 -1.82
N GLU A 109 2.00 12.51 -0.49
CA GLU A 109 2.97 11.82 0.36
C GLU A 109 3.01 10.30 0.09
N TYR A 110 1.84 9.66 -0.08
CA TYR A 110 1.77 8.23 -0.36
C TYR A 110 2.31 7.88 -1.75
N TYR A 111 2.00 8.66 -2.79
CA TYR A 111 2.61 8.48 -4.11
C TYR A 111 4.13 8.68 -4.07
N GLU A 112 4.62 9.75 -3.43
CA GLU A 112 6.06 10.00 -3.32
C GLU A 112 6.80 8.86 -2.62
N ARG A 113 6.19 8.24 -1.60
CA ARG A 113 6.75 7.05 -0.94
C ARG A 113 6.72 5.83 -1.85
N ALA A 114 5.62 5.59 -2.55
CA ALA A 114 5.52 4.47 -3.50
C ALA A 114 6.55 4.61 -4.63
N LEU A 115 6.74 5.83 -5.16
CA LEU A 115 7.69 6.12 -6.23
C LEU A 115 9.15 5.98 -5.81
N ARG A 116 9.47 6.14 -4.51
CA ARG A 116 10.82 5.84 -4.01
C ARG A 116 11.15 4.35 -4.09
N GLU A 117 10.16 3.48 -3.90
CA GLU A 117 10.35 2.03 -3.91
C GLU A 117 10.14 1.42 -5.31
N PHE A 118 9.21 1.97 -6.11
CA PHE A 118 8.76 1.36 -7.37
C PHE A 118 8.83 2.28 -8.60
N GLY A 119 9.28 3.53 -8.44
CA GLY A 119 9.25 4.52 -9.51
C GLY A 119 10.20 4.25 -10.68
N SER A 120 11.09 3.26 -10.59
CA SER A 120 11.94 2.83 -11.70
C SER A 120 11.29 1.77 -12.60
N THR A 121 10.26 1.09 -12.11
CA THR A 121 9.65 -0.08 -12.78
C THR A 121 8.14 0.05 -13.00
N ASP A 122 7.42 0.83 -12.19
CA ASP A 122 5.97 0.97 -12.29
C ASP A 122 5.58 2.27 -13.02
N SER A 123 5.34 2.15 -14.33
CA SER A 123 4.85 3.27 -15.16
C SER A 123 3.42 3.70 -14.80
N ASP A 124 2.58 2.77 -14.33
CA ASP A 124 1.20 3.07 -13.96
C ASP A 124 1.14 3.94 -12.72
N LEU A 125 2.04 3.71 -11.75
CA LEU A 125 2.13 4.53 -10.55
C LEU A 125 2.39 6.01 -10.87
N TRP A 126 3.21 6.31 -11.88
CA TRP A 126 3.42 7.68 -12.36
C TRP A 126 2.17 8.26 -13.04
N MET A 127 1.52 7.47 -13.91
CA MET A 127 0.30 7.88 -14.60
C MET A 127 -0.85 8.16 -13.64
N ASP A 128 -1.03 7.30 -12.64
CA ASP A 128 -2.04 7.45 -11.60
C ASP A 128 -1.78 8.72 -10.80
N TYR A 129 -0.53 9.00 -10.42
CA TYR A 129 -0.20 10.23 -9.71
C TYR A 129 -0.52 11.50 -10.52
N MET A 130 -0.21 11.50 -11.82
CA MET A 130 -0.57 12.62 -12.70
C MET A 130 -2.10 12.81 -12.78
N LYS A 131 -2.86 11.71 -12.91
CA LYS A 131 -4.32 11.77 -12.94
C LYS A 131 -4.89 12.34 -11.64
N GLU A 132 -4.31 12.02 -10.50
CA GLU A 132 -4.74 12.59 -9.22
C GLU A 132 -4.50 14.11 -9.16
N GLU A 133 -3.36 14.60 -9.65
CA GLU A 133 -3.11 16.04 -9.72
C GLU A 133 -4.03 16.79 -10.68
N LEU A 134 -4.55 16.11 -11.71
CA LEU A 134 -5.49 16.69 -12.67
C LEU A 134 -6.95 16.66 -12.18
N ASN A 135 -7.38 15.54 -11.58
CA ASN A 135 -8.79 15.28 -11.32
C ASN A 135 -9.22 15.65 -9.89
N HIS A 136 -8.28 15.70 -8.94
CA HIS A 136 -8.63 16.02 -7.55
C HIS A 136 -8.94 17.52 -7.41
N PRO A 137 -9.99 17.94 -6.66
CA PRO A 137 -10.35 19.37 -6.50
C PRO A 137 -9.24 20.25 -5.93
N LEU A 138 -8.39 19.68 -5.07
CA LEU A 138 -7.19 20.32 -4.49
C LEU A 138 -5.88 19.89 -5.19
N GLY A 139 -6.01 19.23 -6.35
CA GLY A 139 -4.92 18.88 -7.24
C GLY A 139 -4.27 20.13 -7.85
N ARG A 140 -3.08 19.97 -8.38
CA ARG A 140 -2.32 21.04 -9.05
C ARG A 140 -1.86 20.52 -10.41
N PRO A 141 -2.64 20.78 -11.48
CA PRO A 141 -2.27 20.40 -12.85
C PRO A 141 -0.86 20.86 -13.25
N GLU A 142 -0.43 22.01 -12.72
CA GLU A 142 0.93 22.59 -12.84
C GLU A 142 2.04 21.55 -12.53
N ASN A 143 1.80 20.66 -11.57
CA ASN A 143 2.78 19.65 -11.13
C ASN A 143 2.98 18.55 -12.18
N CYS A 144 2.04 18.35 -13.11
CA CYS A 144 2.08 17.26 -14.08
C CYS A 144 3.34 17.31 -14.95
N GLY A 145 3.80 18.51 -15.34
CA GLY A 145 5.05 18.66 -16.09
C GLY A 145 6.27 18.18 -15.32
N GLN A 146 6.33 18.49 -14.02
CA GLN A 146 7.42 18.03 -13.14
C GLN A 146 7.34 16.51 -12.92
N ILE A 147 6.15 15.96 -12.71
CA ILE A 147 5.93 14.52 -12.52
C ILE A 147 6.35 13.76 -13.78
N TYR A 148 5.92 14.20 -14.97
CA TYR A 148 6.32 13.62 -16.24
C TYR A 148 7.84 13.63 -16.42
N TRP A 149 8.49 14.76 -16.17
CA TRP A 149 9.95 14.87 -16.29
C TRP A 149 10.66 13.90 -15.34
N ARG A 150 10.20 13.76 -14.09
CA ARG A 150 10.77 12.81 -13.13
C ARG A 150 10.56 11.36 -13.57
N ALA A 151 9.37 11.02 -14.06
CA ALA A 151 9.07 9.69 -14.59
C ALA A 151 10.04 9.31 -15.72
N MET A 152 10.27 10.22 -16.67
CA MET A 152 11.22 10.03 -17.77
C MET A 152 12.68 9.86 -17.32
N LYS A 153 13.05 10.37 -16.14
CA LYS A 153 14.39 10.20 -15.57
C LYS A 153 14.55 8.93 -14.75
N MET A 154 13.48 8.44 -14.13
CA MET A 154 13.51 7.29 -13.23
C MET A 154 13.17 5.97 -13.93
N LEU A 155 12.18 5.98 -14.82
CA LEU A 155 11.78 4.81 -15.58
C LEU A 155 12.87 4.40 -16.56
N GLN A 156 13.05 3.10 -16.74
CA GLN A 156 14.05 2.53 -17.66
C GLN A 156 13.41 1.53 -18.62
N GLY A 157 14.01 1.39 -19.81
CA GLY A 157 13.62 0.41 -20.83
C GLY A 157 12.13 0.49 -21.20
N GLU A 158 11.48 -0.67 -21.27
CA GLU A 158 10.06 -0.82 -21.65
C GLU A 158 9.11 0.01 -20.77
N SER A 159 9.45 0.26 -19.50
CA SER A 159 8.60 1.04 -18.60
C SER A 159 8.54 2.52 -19.00
N ALA A 160 9.63 3.07 -19.53
CA ALA A 160 9.66 4.44 -20.02
C ALA A 160 8.86 4.58 -21.33
N GLU A 161 8.98 3.61 -22.24
CA GLU A 161 8.22 3.57 -23.49
C GLU A 161 6.72 3.44 -23.22
N ALA A 162 6.33 2.54 -22.32
CA ALA A 162 4.94 2.38 -21.90
C ALA A 162 4.37 3.65 -21.27
N PHE A 163 5.15 4.36 -20.45
CA PHE A 163 4.74 5.63 -19.85
C PHE A 163 4.48 6.71 -20.92
N VAL A 164 5.38 6.87 -21.89
CA VAL A 164 5.21 7.85 -22.99
C VAL A 164 3.95 7.54 -23.80
N ALA A 165 3.73 6.26 -24.15
CA ALA A 165 2.55 5.85 -24.89
C ALA A 165 1.25 6.14 -24.12
N LYS A 166 1.20 5.77 -22.83
CA LYS A 166 0.05 6.04 -21.94
C LYS A 166 -0.22 7.53 -21.81
N HIS A 167 0.82 8.34 -21.66
CA HIS A 167 0.69 9.78 -21.56
C HIS A 167 0.16 10.43 -22.85
N ALA A 168 0.68 10.01 -24.01
CA ALA A 168 0.20 10.50 -25.31
C ALA A 168 -1.28 10.14 -25.57
N MET A 169 -1.70 8.92 -25.22
CA MET A 169 -3.10 8.51 -25.28
C MET A 169 -3.99 9.34 -24.35
N HIS A 170 -3.51 9.62 -23.14
CA HIS A 170 -4.25 10.47 -22.20
C HIS A 170 -4.44 11.89 -22.75
N GLN A 171 -3.41 12.49 -23.37
CA GLN A 171 -3.52 13.83 -23.95
C GLN A 171 -4.44 13.90 -25.17
N THR A 172 -4.46 12.86 -26.00
CA THR A 172 -5.30 12.79 -27.20
C THR A 172 -6.76 12.48 -26.91
N GLY A 173 -7.07 11.81 -25.80
CA GLY A 173 -8.45 11.57 -25.34
C GLY A 173 -9.12 12.77 -24.64
N HIS A 174 -8.38 13.86 -24.39
CA HIS A 174 -8.89 15.14 -23.86
C HIS A 174 -9.02 16.24 -24.92
N LEU A 175 -8.79 15.90 -26.20
CA LEU A 175 -9.09 16.73 -27.38
C LEU A 175 -10.44 16.33 -27.97
#